data_AF-A0A126Z913-F1
#
_entry.id   AF-A0A126Z913-F1
#
_cell.length_a   1.000
_cell.length_b   1.000
_cell.length_c   1.000
_cell.angle_alpha   90.00
_cell.angle_beta   90.00
_cell.angle_gamma   90.00
#
_symmetry.space_group_name_H-M   'P 1'
#
loop_
_entity.id
_entity.type
_entity.pdbx_description
1 polymer ?
#
loop_
_entity_poly.entity_id
_entity_poly.type
_entity_poly.pdbx_seq_one_letter_code
_entity_poly.pdbx_strand_id
1 'polypeptide(L)'
;MDVVEANTGEPPSFKEIEAELHGKGIALTRPRWWYMLNGTGPVVRDKDLLTGLADFFGVPAEYLTDPVGHTDVPERVQAQLELVLEMRKQEVVAFASRRFDEFATVEEIRDVLDSLRKLEERKVTEEGDK
;
A
#
# COMPACT_ATOMS: atom_id res chain seq x y z
N MET A 1 -10.96 12.15 -28.31
CA MET A 1 -10.83 12.77 -26.99
C MET A 1 -11.48 11.80 -26.04
N ASP A 2 -10.71 11.05 -25.26
CA ASP A 2 -11.23 10.29 -24.13
C ASP A 2 -10.07 10.05 -23.15
N VAL A 3 -10.02 10.92 -22.14
CA VAL A 3 -9.24 10.72 -20.90
C VAL A 3 -10.26 10.21 -19.89
N VAL A 4 -10.70 8.96 -20.06
CA VAL A 4 -11.68 8.32 -19.15
C VAL A 4 -11.42 6.81 -19.08
N GLU A 5 -10.32 6.39 -18.46
CA GLU A 5 -10.17 5.01 -17.92
C GLU A 5 -9.59 5.01 -16.50
N ALA A 6 -9.73 6.12 -15.77
CA ALA A 6 -9.45 6.15 -14.34
C ALA A 6 -10.72 5.85 -13.52
N ASN A 7 -11.29 4.65 -13.63
CA ASN A 7 -12.14 4.01 -12.58
C ASN A 7 -12.91 2.78 -13.09
N THR A 8 -12.27 1.62 -13.20
CA THR A 8 -12.99 0.33 -13.11
C THR A 8 -13.08 -0.17 -11.67
N GLY A 9 -12.30 0.40 -10.74
CA GLY A 9 -12.18 -0.08 -9.36
C GLY A 9 -11.42 -1.40 -9.22
N GLU A 10 -11.01 -2.01 -10.33
CA GLU A 10 -10.21 -3.23 -10.36
C GLU A 10 -8.73 -2.89 -10.63
N PRO A 11 -7.78 -3.61 -10.00
CA PRO A 11 -6.37 -3.44 -10.29
C PRO A 11 -6.10 -3.72 -11.78
N PRO A 12 -5.32 -2.85 -12.45
CA PRO A 12 -4.97 -3.06 -13.86
C PRO A 12 -4.23 -4.40 -14.01
N SER A 13 -4.62 -5.16 -15.02
CA SER A 13 -3.98 -6.41 -15.37
C SER A 13 -2.58 -6.14 -15.93
N PHE A 14 -1.66 -7.10 -15.75
CA PHE A 14 -0.35 -7.00 -16.37
C PHE A 14 -0.42 -6.79 -17.90
N LYS A 15 -1.43 -7.35 -18.57
CA LYS A 15 -1.55 -7.23 -20.04
C LYS A 15 -1.83 -5.78 -20.45
N GLU A 16 -2.63 -5.05 -19.67
CA GLU A 16 -2.93 -3.64 -19.94
C GLU A 16 -1.68 -2.78 -19.72
N ILE A 17 -0.97 -3.00 -18.60
CA ILE A 17 0.29 -2.31 -18.29
C ILE A 17 1.35 -2.59 -19.35
N GLU A 18 1.53 -3.86 -19.73
CA GLU A 18 2.49 -4.27 -20.76
C GLU A 18 2.15 -3.66 -22.12
N ALA A 19 0.87 -3.64 -22.51
CA ALA A 19 0.44 -3.06 -23.78
C ALA A 19 0.69 -1.54 -23.84
N GLU A 20 0.41 -0.82 -22.75
CA GLU A 20 0.62 0.62 -22.66
C GLU A 20 2.11 0.98 -22.69
N LEU A 21 2.93 0.27 -21.92
CA LEU A 21 4.39 0.43 -21.93
C LEU A 21 5.00 0.04 -23.29
N HIS A 22 4.53 -1.04 -23.90
CA HIS A 22 4.98 -1.47 -25.22
C HIS A 22 4.65 -0.44 -26.30
N GLY A 23 3.50 0.24 -26.21
CA GLY A 23 3.14 1.38 -27.07
C GLY A 23 4.15 2.54 -26.99
N LYS A 24 4.86 2.67 -25.86
CA LYS A 24 5.94 3.64 -25.62
C LYS A 24 7.34 3.10 -25.96
N GLY A 25 7.43 1.87 -26.48
CA GLY A 25 8.71 1.20 -26.76
C GLY A 25 9.42 0.64 -25.53
N ILE A 26 8.73 0.54 -24.39
CA ILE A 26 9.28 0.04 -23.13
C ILE A 26 8.89 -1.43 -22.96
N ALA A 27 9.89 -2.29 -22.73
CA ALA A 27 9.66 -3.72 -22.50
C ALA A 27 9.53 -4.03 -21.00
N LEU A 28 8.39 -4.58 -20.59
CA LEU A 28 8.15 -5.08 -19.24
C LEU A 28 7.84 -6.58 -19.27
N THR A 29 8.72 -7.40 -18.70
CA THR A 29 8.49 -8.86 -18.65
C THR A 29 7.68 -9.26 -17.42
N ARG A 30 6.94 -10.38 -17.51
CA ARG A 30 6.15 -10.94 -16.40
C ARG A 30 6.99 -11.19 -15.13
N PRO A 31 8.21 -11.78 -15.20
CA PRO A 31 9.04 -11.95 -14.02
C PRO A 31 9.51 -10.61 -13.43
N ARG A 32 9.83 -9.63 -14.30
CA ARG A 32 10.22 -8.28 -13.88
C ARG A 32 9.12 -7.58 -13.12
N TRP A 33 7.92 -7.60 -13.66
CA TRP A 33 6.73 -7.10 -12.99
C TRP A 33 6.49 -7.78 -11.64
N TRP A 34 6.62 -9.12 -11.59
CA TRP A 34 6.38 -9.88 -10.35
C TRP A 34 7.33 -9.47 -9.23
N TYR A 35 8.64 -9.37 -9.49
CA TYR A 35 9.55 -8.98 -8.41
C TYR A 35 9.44 -7.49 -8.04
N MET A 36 9.05 -6.62 -8.98
CA MET A 36 8.79 -5.20 -8.70
C MET A 36 7.62 -5.04 -7.74
N LEU A 37 6.54 -5.80 -7.96
CA LEU A 37 5.36 -5.77 -7.11
C LEU A 37 5.62 -6.33 -5.71
N ASN A 38 6.46 -7.38 -5.61
CA ASN A 38 6.72 -8.08 -4.34
C ASN A 38 7.98 -7.60 -3.61
N GLY A 39 8.80 -6.74 -4.21
CA GLY A 39 10.06 -6.27 -3.63
C GLY A 39 11.14 -7.35 -3.46
N THR A 40 11.04 -8.47 -4.17
CA THR A 40 11.92 -9.64 -4.00
C THR A 40 13.13 -9.67 -4.95
N GLY A 41 13.20 -8.70 -5.87
CA GLY A 41 14.22 -8.65 -6.92
C GLY A 41 15.22 -7.52 -6.74
N PRO A 42 16.15 -7.35 -7.70
CA PRO A 42 17.03 -6.20 -7.73
C PRO A 42 16.25 -4.90 -7.79
N VAL A 43 16.78 -3.85 -7.15
CA VAL A 43 16.22 -2.49 -7.25
C VAL A 43 16.23 -2.05 -8.71
N VAL A 44 15.05 -1.73 -9.24
CA VAL A 44 14.89 -1.25 -10.61
C VAL A 44 15.28 0.22 -10.67
N ARG A 45 16.21 0.57 -11.56
CA ARG A 45 16.69 1.96 -11.80
C ARG A 45 16.45 2.45 -13.23
N ASP A 46 15.72 1.66 -14.00
CA ASP A 46 15.41 1.94 -15.38
C ASP A 46 14.43 3.12 -15.45
N LYS A 47 14.95 4.30 -15.78
CA LYS A 47 14.20 5.56 -15.70
C LYS A 47 13.05 5.59 -16.68
N ASP A 48 13.23 5.03 -17.88
CA ASP A 48 12.18 5.00 -18.90
C ASP A 48 11.02 4.11 -18.45
N LEU A 49 11.33 2.94 -17.89
CA LEU A 49 10.32 2.07 -17.31
C LEU A 49 9.57 2.72 -16.15
N LEU A 50 10.29 3.31 -15.19
CA LEU A 50 9.69 3.93 -14.01
C LEU A 50 8.84 5.16 -14.37
N THR A 51 9.30 5.95 -15.35
CA THR A 51 8.53 7.09 -15.88
C THR A 51 7.27 6.59 -16.61
N GLY A 52 7.39 5.56 -17.45
CA GLY A 52 6.25 4.97 -18.14
C GLY A 52 5.19 4.43 -17.18
N LEU A 53 5.62 3.79 -16.09
CA LEU A 53 4.72 3.33 -15.03
C LEU A 53 4.07 4.50 -14.28
N ALA A 54 4.82 5.55 -13.99
CA ALA A 54 4.28 6.74 -13.32
C ALA A 54 3.17 7.39 -14.17
N ASP A 55 3.39 7.51 -15.48
CA ASP A 55 2.40 8.00 -16.42
C ASP A 55 1.15 7.11 -16.44
N PHE A 56 1.32 5.79 -16.52
CA PHE A 56 0.22 4.82 -16.52
C PHE A 56 -0.68 4.96 -15.28
N PHE A 57 -0.07 5.10 -14.10
CA PHE A 57 -0.80 5.25 -12.84
C PHE A 57 -1.26 6.70 -12.57
N GLY A 58 -0.86 7.66 -13.41
CA GLY A 58 -1.18 9.08 -13.22
C GLY A 58 -0.57 9.63 -11.92
N VAL A 59 0.69 9.30 -11.67
CA VAL A 59 1.48 9.84 -10.54
C VAL A 59 2.69 10.62 -11.10
N PRO A 60 3.23 11.61 -10.36
CA PRO A 60 4.44 12.31 -10.77
C PRO A 60 5.60 11.32 -10.98
N ALA A 61 6.36 11.45 -12.07
CA ALA A 61 7.50 10.56 -12.37
C ALA A 61 8.56 10.54 -11.27
N GLU A 62 8.77 11.67 -10.60
CA GLU A 62 9.70 11.83 -9.48
C GLU A 62 9.37 10.85 -8.34
N TYR A 63 8.09 10.53 -8.13
CA TYR A 63 7.65 9.60 -7.09
C TYR A 63 8.26 8.20 -7.25
N LEU A 64 8.43 7.72 -8.49
CA LEU A 64 9.01 6.40 -8.76
C LEU A 64 10.49 6.45 -9.14
N THR A 65 11.02 7.61 -9.52
CA THR A 65 12.39 7.75 -10.04
C THR A 65 13.38 8.32 -9.05
N ASP A 66 12.93 8.91 -7.94
CA ASP A 66 13.81 9.44 -6.90
C ASP A 66 14.50 8.31 -6.12
N PRO A 67 15.83 8.14 -6.29
CA PRO A 67 16.55 7.05 -5.63
C PRO A 67 16.78 7.30 -4.13
N VAL A 68 16.60 8.53 -3.65
CA VAL A 68 16.83 8.92 -2.26
C VAL A 68 15.52 8.99 -1.46
N GLY A 69 14.38 9.06 -2.15
CA GLY A 69 13.05 9.07 -1.53
C GLY A 69 12.71 10.39 -0.84
N HIS A 70 13.21 11.50 -1.37
CA HIS A 70 12.85 12.85 -0.94
C HIS A 70 11.53 13.34 -1.52
N THR A 71 11.07 12.69 -2.59
CA THR A 71 9.79 12.99 -3.22
C THR A 71 8.65 12.48 -2.34
N ASP A 72 7.81 13.41 -1.87
CA ASP A 72 6.63 13.08 -1.08
C ASP A 72 5.67 12.17 -1.85
N VAL A 73 4.96 11.32 -1.11
CA VAL A 73 3.88 10.50 -1.66
C VAL A 73 2.78 11.45 -2.17
N PRO A 74 2.34 11.33 -3.44
CA PRO A 74 1.26 12.17 -3.95
C PRO A 74 0.02 12.05 -3.08
N GLU A 75 -0.63 13.18 -2.75
CA GLU A 75 -1.77 13.24 -1.81
C GLU A 75 -2.87 12.22 -2.14
N ARG A 76 -3.17 12.05 -3.44
CA ARG A 76 -4.13 11.04 -3.92
C ARG A 76 -3.72 9.61 -3.55
N VAL A 77 -2.44 9.28 -3.72
CA VAL A 77 -1.90 7.95 -3.39
C VAL A 77 -1.94 7.74 -1.88
N GLN A 78 -1.57 8.76 -1.10
CA GLN A 78 -1.61 8.72 0.36
C GLN A 78 -3.04 8.45 0.87
N ALA A 79 -4.04 9.19 0.39
CA ALA A 79 -5.44 9.00 0.77
C ALA A 79 -5.97 7.60 0.42
N GLN A 80 -5.56 7.05 -0.73
CA GLN A 80 -5.91 5.69 -1.14
C GLN A 80 -5.26 4.62 -0.25
N LEU A 81 -3.99 4.80 0.12
CA LEU A 81 -3.29 3.90 1.03
C LEU A 81 -3.93 3.90 2.42
N GLU A 82 -4.30 5.07 2.93
CA GLU A 82 -5.01 5.21 4.22
C GLU A 82 -6.35 4.50 4.22
N LEU A 83 -7.12 4.64 3.14
CA LEU A 83 -8.38 3.92 2.97
C LEU A 83 -8.18 2.39 2.99
N VAL A 84 -7.23 1.88 2.20
CA VAL A 84 -6.93 0.43 2.16
C VAL A 84 -6.48 -0.07 3.54
N LEU A 85 -5.65 0.71 4.23
CA LEU A 85 -5.20 0.38 5.58
C LEU A 85 -6.38 0.31 6.55
N GLU A 86 -7.31 1.26 6.49
CA GLU A 86 -8.49 1.27 7.33
C GLU A 86 -9.41 0.08 7.04
N MET A 87 -9.64 -0.24 5.76
CA MET A 87 -10.41 -1.45 5.38
C MET A 87 -9.79 -2.73 5.96
N ARG A 88 -8.46 -2.88 5.87
CA ARG A 88 -7.76 -4.03 6.46
C ARG A 88 -7.85 -4.07 7.99
N LYS A 89 -7.78 -2.93 8.67
CA LYS A 89 -8.00 -2.87 10.12
C LYS A 89 -9.40 -3.34 10.47
N GLN A 90 -10.42 -2.89 9.73
CA GLN A 90 -11.80 -3.33 9.95
C GLN A 90 -11.97 -4.84 9.74
N GLU A 91 -11.31 -5.42 8.73
CA GLU A 91 -11.29 -6.88 8.53
C GLU A 91 -10.67 -7.63 9.70
N VAL A 92 -9.52 -7.14 10.21
CA VAL A 92 -8.86 -7.72 11.39
C VAL A 92 -9.74 -7.60 12.63
N VAL A 93 -10.37 -6.45 12.85
CA VAL A 93 -11.31 -6.23 13.96
C VAL A 93 -12.51 -7.17 13.83
N ALA A 94 -13.14 -7.27 12.65
CA ALA A 94 -14.27 -8.16 12.43
C ALA A 94 -13.90 -9.64 12.64
N PHE A 95 -12.71 -10.06 12.19
CA PHE A 95 -12.19 -11.39 12.44
C PHE A 95 -11.96 -11.64 13.93
N ALA A 96 -11.31 -10.70 14.62
CA ALA A 96 -11.07 -10.76 16.05
C ALA A 96 -12.38 -10.81 16.83
N SER A 97 -13.34 -9.92 16.57
CA SER A 97 -14.65 -9.89 17.21
C SER A 97 -15.41 -11.21 17.04
N ARG A 98 -15.42 -11.80 15.84
CA ARG A 98 -16.03 -13.13 15.61
C ARG A 98 -15.33 -14.23 16.41
N ARG A 99 -14.00 -14.21 16.45
CA ARG A 99 -13.21 -15.18 17.22
C ARG A 99 -13.37 -14.99 18.72
N PHE A 100 -13.52 -13.76 19.19
CA PHE A 100 -13.76 -13.46 20.59
C PHE A 100 -15.18 -13.86 21.01
N ASP A 101 -16.20 -13.64 20.18
CA ASP A 101 -17.57 -14.11 20.45
C ASP A 101 -17.67 -15.64 20.56
N GLU A 102 -16.78 -16.38 19.89
CA GLU A 102 -16.72 -17.84 19.91
C GLU A 102 -15.90 -18.42 21.09
N PHE A 103 -14.97 -17.65 21.69
CA PHE A 103 -13.99 -18.17 22.67
C PHE A 103 -13.80 -17.34 23.94
N ALA A 104 -14.35 -16.15 24.04
CA ALA A 104 -14.10 -15.23 25.15
C ALA A 104 -15.37 -14.47 25.58
N THR A 105 -15.56 -14.35 26.88
CA THR A 105 -16.62 -13.56 27.48
C THR A 105 -16.31 -12.05 27.42
N VAL A 106 -17.34 -11.22 27.60
CA VAL A 106 -17.19 -9.75 27.62
C VAL A 106 -16.21 -9.29 28.71
N GLU A 107 -16.14 -9.99 29.85
CA GLU A 107 -15.14 -9.74 30.90
C GLU A 107 -13.70 -9.99 30.41
N GLU A 108 -13.42 -11.10 29.72
CA GLU A 108 -12.06 -11.43 29.25
C GLU A 108 -11.56 -10.46 28.19
N ILE A 109 -12.45 -9.97 27.32
CA ILE A 109 -12.14 -8.93 26.33
C ILE A 109 -11.77 -7.61 27.05
N ARG A 110 -12.48 -7.24 28.13
CA ARG A 110 -12.19 -6.04 28.92
C ARG A 110 -10.82 -6.12 29.59
N ASP A 111 -10.47 -7.27 30.17
CA ASP A 111 -9.17 -7.46 30.83
C ASP A 111 -7.99 -7.34 29.85
N VAL A 112 -8.15 -7.87 28.62
CA VAL A 112 -7.13 -7.74 27.57
C VAL A 112 -7.02 -6.28 27.11
N LEU A 113 -8.13 -5.59 26.90
CA LEU A 113 -8.13 -4.17 26.51
C LEU A 113 -7.47 -3.28 27.58
N ASP A 114 -7.76 -3.49 28.86
CA ASP A 114 -7.13 -2.74 29.96
C ASP A 114 -5.62 -3.04 30.05
N SER A 115 -5.20 -4.27 29.73
CA SER A 115 -3.78 -4.64 29.67
C SER A 115 -3.05 -3.97 28.50
N LEU A 116 -3.69 -3.88 27.33
CA LEU A 116 -3.15 -3.17 26.17
C LEU A 116 -3.05 -1.66 26.42
N ARG A 117 -4.06 -1.05 27.03
CA ARG A 117 -4.03 0.38 27.39
C ARG A 117 -2.88 0.69 28.35
N LYS A 118 -2.68 -0.15 29.37
CA LYS A 118 -1.53 -0.03 30.29
C LYS A 118 -0.18 -0.17 29.55
N LEU A 119 -0.11 -0.98 28.49
CA LEU A 119 1.11 -1.12 27.69
C LEU A 119 1.40 0.14 26.86
N GLU A 120 0.37 0.75 26.26
CA GLU A 120 0.51 2.02 25.55
C GLU A 120 0.92 3.15 26.49
N GLU A 121 0.29 3.25 27.67
CA GLU A 121 0.63 4.24 28.70
C GLU A 121 2.10 4.12 29.17
N ARG A 122 2.62 2.88 29.30
CA ARG A 122 4.05 2.66 29.60
C ARG A 122 4.97 3.13 28.49
N LYS A 123 4.63 2.85 27.22
CA LYS A 123 5.44 3.30 26.08
C LYS A 123 5.48 4.82 25.96
N VAL A 124 4.37 5.51 26.22
CA VAL A 124 4.30 6.98 26.25
C VAL A 124 5.17 7.56 27.38
N THR A 125 5.25 6.87 28.52
CA THR A 125 6.10 7.28 29.65
C THR A 125 7.59 7.06 29.36
N GLU A 126 7.94 6.05 28.55
CA GLU A 126 9.32 5.76 28.13
C GLU A 126 9.81 6.65 26.97
N GLU A 127 8.91 7.11 26.08
CA GLU A 127 9.24 8.05 24.99
C GLU A 127 9.23 9.52 25.43
N GLY A 128 8.54 9.88 26.52
CA GLY A 128 8.47 11.25 27.05
C GLY A 128 9.66 11.68 27.92
N ASP A 129 10.59 10.77 28.25
CA ASP A 129 11.78 11.03 29.08
C ASP A 129 13.08 11.03 28.26
N LYS A 130 13.00 11.17 26.93
CA LYS A 130 14.14 11.19 26.01
C LYS A 130 14.23 12.46 25.18
#